data_AF-A0A2M8EWN6-F1
#
_entry.id   AF-A0A2M8EWN6-F1
#
_cell.length_a   1.000
_cell.length_b   1.000
_cell.length_c   1.000
_cell.angle_alpha   90.00
_cell.angle_beta   90.00
_cell.angle_gamma   90.00
#
_symmetry.space_group_name_H-M   'P 1'
#
loop_
_entity.id
_entity.type
_entity.pdbx_description
1 polymer ?
#
loop_
_entity_poly.entity_id
_entity_poly.type
_entity_poly.pdbx_seq_one_letter_code
_entity_poly.pdbx_strand_id
1 'polypeptide(L)'
;HYQLTSVNSSNCIQVEIPNLELRYGYVMKVEYTSDQKRGWFMNVYSRTSKKSVLETYLRNNGQKDTDYIILPPQSKHDLGYSIYFNNKSEGVEKVTNTLHRVEMYQIPYMEMRDLHVINSTEARSYSQTLPASVDHQSPYKYTITPNELKGSQTVVLHQGFDPGWKAYSLSCNANRLACSVQKMFPMFFGTELKDHVLVNNWANGWNLESTQLESKNNQQIVIIFWPQYLQFAGFGILIVIMIVMGMMWKLRGQPRATH
;
A
#
# COMPACT_ATOMS: atom_id res chain seq x y z
N HIS A 1 -10.74 -30.31 -0.17
CA HIS A 1 -10.27 -29.29 0.77
C HIS A 1 -9.18 -29.90 1.65
N TYR A 2 -8.17 -29.14 2.02
CA TYR A 2 -7.05 -29.55 2.87
C TYR A 2 -6.90 -28.55 4.01
N GLN A 3 -6.88 -29.04 5.25
CA GLN A 3 -6.70 -28.20 6.43
C GLN A 3 -5.33 -28.45 7.04
N LEU A 4 -4.56 -27.39 7.24
CA LEU A 4 -3.29 -27.45 7.96
C LEU A 4 -3.43 -26.72 9.30
N THR A 5 -2.82 -27.30 10.32
CA THR A 5 -2.68 -26.69 11.64
C THR A 5 -1.23 -26.74 12.04
N SER A 6 -0.67 -25.60 12.42
CA SER A 6 0.75 -25.47 12.77
C SER A 6 0.89 -24.79 14.14
N VAL A 7 1.82 -25.29 14.96
CA VAL A 7 2.22 -24.75 16.27
C VAL A 7 3.73 -24.91 16.34
N ASN A 8 4.47 -23.81 16.46
CA ASN A 8 5.93 -23.81 16.36
C ASN A 8 6.49 -24.64 15.18
N SER A 9 5.79 -24.62 14.05
CA SER A 9 6.07 -25.50 12.91
C SER A 9 5.64 -24.86 11.59
N SER A 10 6.19 -25.39 10.49
CA SER A 10 5.82 -24.99 9.13
C SER A 10 5.36 -26.22 8.36
N ASN A 11 4.05 -26.27 8.08
CA ASN A 11 3.46 -27.33 7.27
C ASN A 11 3.22 -26.80 5.85
N CYS A 12 3.57 -27.60 4.85
CA CYS A 12 3.45 -27.22 3.44
C CYS A 12 2.55 -28.21 2.69
N ILE A 13 1.73 -27.69 1.79
CA ILE A 13 1.08 -28.48 0.74
C ILE A 13 1.64 -28.03 -0.60
N GLN A 14 1.94 -28.99 -1.46
CA GLN A 14 2.33 -28.75 -2.84
C GLN A 14 1.22 -29.21 -3.77
N VAL A 15 0.79 -28.34 -4.68
CA VAL A 15 -0.12 -28.65 -5.78
C VAL A 15 0.68 -28.59 -7.07
N GLU A 16 0.77 -29.73 -7.76
CA GLU A 16 1.51 -29.84 -9.02
C GLU A 16 0.58 -29.79 -10.23
N ILE A 17 0.97 -29.00 -11.23
CA ILE A 17 0.30 -28.92 -12.52
C ILE A 17 1.37 -29.12 -13.60
N PRO A 18 1.90 -30.35 -13.77
CA PRO A 18 3.16 -30.59 -14.48
C PRO A 18 3.08 -30.35 -16.00
N ASN A 19 1.90 -30.49 -16.59
CA ASN A 19 1.70 -30.44 -18.04
C ASN A 19 1.15 -29.09 -18.54
N LEU A 20 1.16 -28.06 -17.70
CA LEU A 20 0.67 -26.75 -18.08
C LEU A 20 1.69 -26.04 -18.98
N GLU A 21 1.28 -25.61 -20.17
CA GLU A 21 2.16 -24.86 -21.06
C GLU A 21 2.35 -23.44 -20.56
N LEU A 22 3.57 -23.06 -20.18
CA LEU A 22 3.80 -21.73 -19.58
C LEU A 22 3.90 -20.61 -20.62
N ARG A 23 3.80 -20.93 -21.92
CA ARG A 23 3.77 -19.94 -23.01
C ARG A 23 2.53 -19.05 -23.02
N TYR A 24 1.48 -19.42 -22.27
CA TYR A 24 0.23 -18.68 -22.14
C TYR A 24 0.12 -18.01 -20.77
N GLY A 25 -0.69 -16.95 -20.70
CA GLY A 25 -1.06 -16.35 -19.42
C GLY A 25 -2.22 -17.10 -18.77
N TYR A 26 -2.27 -17.08 -17.44
CA TYR A 26 -3.30 -17.75 -16.65
C TYR A 26 -3.86 -16.85 -15.55
N VAL A 27 -5.13 -17.06 -15.20
CA VAL A 27 -5.70 -16.62 -13.94
C VAL A 27 -5.78 -17.83 -13.02
N MET A 28 -5.05 -17.76 -11.92
CA MET A 28 -5.14 -18.71 -10.82
C MET A 28 -6.19 -18.22 -9.84
N LYS A 29 -7.20 -19.05 -9.60
CA LYS A 29 -8.25 -18.82 -8.61
C LYS A 29 -7.99 -19.71 -7.41
N VAL A 30 -7.80 -19.11 -6.24
CA VAL A 30 -7.49 -19.81 -5.00
C VAL A 30 -8.63 -19.56 -4.00
N GLU A 31 -9.35 -20.62 -3.64
CA GLU A 31 -10.39 -20.59 -2.61
C GLU A 31 -9.83 -21.15 -1.31
N TYR A 32 -9.90 -20.37 -0.24
CA TYR A 32 -9.27 -20.73 1.04
C TYR A 32 -10.01 -20.09 2.23
N THR A 33 -9.68 -20.54 3.44
CA THR A 33 -10.04 -19.89 4.69
C THR A 33 -8.75 -19.68 5.48
N SER A 34 -8.53 -18.46 5.94
CA SER A 34 -7.32 -18.12 6.67
C SER A 34 -7.57 -17.70 8.12
N ASP A 35 -6.70 -18.12 9.03
CA ASP A 35 -6.67 -17.67 10.42
C ASP A 35 -6.47 -16.14 10.48
N GLN A 36 -7.08 -15.47 11.46
CA GLN A 36 -6.95 -14.02 11.61
C GLN A 36 -5.51 -13.59 11.91
N LYS A 37 -4.71 -14.44 12.56
CA LYS A 37 -3.34 -14.10 12.95
C LYS A 37 -2.37 -14.16 11.78
N ARG A 38 -2.45 -15.22 10.96
CA ARG A 38 -1.51 -15.44 9.85
C ARG A 38 -2.17 -16.21 8.70
N GLY A 39 -2.16 -15.59 7.52
CA GLY A 39 -2.67 -16.19 6.28
C GLY A 39 -1.71 -17.19 5.65
N TRP A 40 -2.16 -17.79 4.55
CA TRP A 40 -1.33 -18.66 3.71
C TRP A 40 -0.19 -17.86 3.08
N PHE A 41 1.04 -18.37 3.17
CA PHE A 41 2.11 -17.95 2.25
C PHE A 41 2.07 -18.85 1.01
N MET A 42 1.94 -18.25 -0.15
CA MET A 42 1.85 -18.94 -1.43
C MET A 42 3.06 -18.62 -2.31
N ASN A 43 3.66 -19.65 -2.88
CA ASN A 43 4.72 -19.54 -3.88
C ASN A 43 4.33 -20.32 -5.14
N VAL A 44 4.38 -19.66 -6.30
CA VAL A 44 4.23 -20.30 -7.61
C VAL A 44 5.62 -20.47 -8.21
N TYR A 45 6.05 -21.71 -8.35
CA TYR A 45 7.38 -22.06 -8.82
C TYR A 45 7.33 -22.68 -10.22
N SER A 46 8.14 -22.17 -11.14
CA SER A 46 8.34 -22.76 -12.46
C SER A 46 9.44 -23.83 -12.38
N ARG A 47 9.08 -25.07 -12.72
CA ARG A 47 10.01 -26.21 -12.64
C ARG A 47 11.11 -26.13 -13.71
N THR A 48 10.77 -25.69 -14.91
CA THR A 48 11.72 -25.59 -16.03
C THR A 48 12.74 -24.48 -15.79
N SER A 49 12.29 -23.28 -15.42
CA SER A 49 13.18 -22.14 -15.16
C SER A 49 13.88 -22.20 -13.81
N LYS A 50 13.44 -23.10 -12.91
CA LYS A 50 13.87 -23.24 -11.52
C LYS A 50 13.72 -21.96 -10.70
N LYS A 51 12.68 -21.17 -10.97
CA LYS A 51 12.46 -19.86 -10.35
C LYS A 51 11.06 -19.72 -9.78
N SER A 52 10.99 -18.94 -8.70
CA SER A 52 9.75 -18.43 -8.14
C SER A 52 9.19 -17.35 -9.07
N VAL A 53 7.98 -17.57 -9.58
CA VAL A 53 7.26 -16.62 -10.45
C VAL A 53 6.45 -15.64 -9.61
N LEU A 54 5.94 -16.10 -8.47
CA LEU A 54 5.15 -15.29 -7.55
C LEU A 54 5.34 -15.78 -6.13
N GLU A 55 5.52 -14.83 -5.21
CA GLU A 55 5.49 -15.07 -3.76
C GLU A 55 4.57 -14.04 -3.13
N THR A 56 3.56 -14.49 -2.40
CA THR A 56 2.60 -13.58 -1.76
C THR A 56 1.94 -14.22 -0.55
N TYR A 57 1.39 -13.39 0.33
CA TYR A 57 0.47 -13.82 1.37
C TYR A 57 -0.98 -13.65 0.87
N LEU A 58 -1.81 -14.66 1.11
CA LEU A 58 -3.25 -14.55 0.88
C LEU A 58 -3.89 -13.76 2.02
N ARG A 59 -5.00 -13.07 1.73
CA ARG A 59 -5.73 -12.25 2.72
C ARG A 59 -6.11 -13.05 3.97
N ASN A 60 -5.94 -12.48 5.15
CA ASN A 60 -6.19 -13.15 6.43
C ASN A 60 -7.26 -12.43 7.27
N ASN A 61 -8.53 -12.80 7.06
CA ASN A 61 -9.67 -12.17 7.74
C ASN A 61 -10.48 -13.14 8.62
N GLY A 62 -10.05 -14.39 8.79
CA GLY A 62 -10.82 -15.41 9.51
C GLY A 62 -11.98 -16.01 8.72
N GLN A 63 -12.23 -15.55 7.50
CA GLN A 63 -13.37 -15.94 6.67
C GLN A 63 -12.92 -16.75 5.45
N LYS A 64 -13.90 -17.35 4.77
CA LYS A 64 -13.69 -17.99 3.48
C LYS A 64 -13.58 -16.91 2.41
N ASP A 65 -12.48 -16.92 1.66
CA ASP A 65 -12.19 -15.92 0.65
C ASP A 65 -11.73 -16.58 -0.67
N THR A 66 -11.64 -15.77 -1.72
CA THR A 66 -11.19 -16.20 -3.04
C THR A 66 -10.29 -15.15 -3.65
N ASP A 67 -9.02 -15.51 -3.90
CA ASP A 67 -8.06 -14.65 -4.58
C ASP A 67 -7.94 -15.05 -6.06
N TYR A 68 -7.90 -14.03 -6.93
CA TYR A 68 -7.64 -14.17 -8.36
C TYR A 68 -6.29 -13.55 -8.68
N ILE A 69 -5.40 -14.36 -9.25
CA ILE A 69 -4.00 -14.02 -9.44
C ILE A 69 -3.64 -14.23 -10.89
N ILE A 70 -3.18 -13.17 -11.56
CA ILE A 70 -2.75 -13.22 -12.96
C ILE A 70 -1.29 -13.68 -13.01
N LEU A 71 -1.05 -14.78 -13.70
CA LEU A 71 0.27 -15.31 -14.02
C LEU A 71 0.60 -14.97 -15.48
N PRO A 72 1.61 -14.12 -15.75
CA PRO A 72 1.98 -13.79 -17.11
C PRO A 72 2.63 -14.97 -17.83
N PRO A 73 2.54 -15.02 -19.17
CA PRO A 73 3.24 -16.02 -19.97
C PRO A 73 4.75 -15.97 -19.72
N GLN A 74 5.35 -17.15 -19.63
CA GLN A 74 6.79 -17.38 -19.46
C GLN A 74 7.41 -17.83 -20.80
N SER A 75 8.58 -18.48 -20.72
CA SER A 75 9.28 -19.04 -21.88
C SER A 75 8.43 -20.05 -22.65
N LYS A 76 8.56 -20.04 -23.99
CA LYS A 76 7.76 -20.87 -24.92
C LYS A 76 7.91 -22.38 -24.71
N HIS A 77 9.00 -22.81 -24.07
CA HIS A 77 9.34 -24.21 -23.85
C HIS A 77 9.19 -24.65 -22.39
N ASP A 78 8.76 -23.75 -21.50
CA ASP A 78 8.61 -24.07 -20.10
C ASP A 78 7.28 -24.79 -19.85
N LEU A 79 7.33 -25.79 -18.97
CA LEU A 79 6.20 -26.65 -18.63
C LEU A 79 6.03 -26.75 -17.13
N GLY A 80 4.79 -26.53 -16.72
CA GLY A 80 4.26 -26.84 -15.42
C GLY A 80 4.62 -25.87 -14.31
N TYR A 81 3.68 -25.76 -13.37
CA TYR A 81 3.87 -25.04 -12.11
C TYR A 81 3.82 -26.01 -10.92
N SER A 82 4.63 -25.73 -9.92
CA SER A 82 4.47 -26.23 -8.57
C SER A 82 4.01 -25.08 -7.69
N ILE A 83 2.83 -25.21 -7.09
CA ILE A 83 2.26 -24.19 -6.21
C ILE A 83 2.42 -24.68 -4.77
N TYR A 84 3.17 -23.93 -3.98
CA TYR A 84 3.42 -24.23 -2.57
C TYR A 84 2.55 -23.35 -1.69
N PHE A 85 1.82 -23.98 -0.78
CA PHE A 85 1.04 -23.31 0.26
C PHE A 85 1.65 -23.63 1.62
N ASN A 86 2.26 -22.64 2.25
CA ASN A 86 2.91 -22.75 3.54
C ASN A 86 2.00 -22.22 4.65
N ASN A 87 1.69 -23.08 5.62
CA ASN A 87 1.07 -22.72 6.88
C ASN A 87 2.14 -22.70 7.98
N LYS A 88 2.72 -21.53 8.23
CA LYS A 88 3.77 -21.33 9.23
C LYS A 88 3.17 -20.79 10.52
N SER A 89 3.58 -21.36 11.64
CA SER A 89 3.41 -20.77 12.96
C SER A 89 4.74 -20.68 13.70
N GLU A 90 4.93 -19.64 14.51
CA GLU A 90 6.14 -19.38 15.29
C GLU A 90 5.78 -19.29 16.77
N GLY A 91 6.54 -19.98 17.62
CA GLY A 91 6.26 -20.03 19.06
C GLY A 91 4.99 -20.82 19.40
N VAL A 92 4.28 -20.39 20.44
CA VAL A 92 3.10 -21.10 20.98
C VAL A 92 1.80 -20.79 20.25
N GLU A 93 1.84 -19.91 19.25
CA GLU A 93 0.64 -19.55 18.52
C GLU A 93 0.17 -20.72 17.65
N LYS A 94 -1.12 -21.01 17.69
CA LYS A 94 -1.73 -21.98 16.78
C LYS A 94 -2.29 -21.23 15.58
N VAL A 95 -1.91 -21.66 14.38
CA VAL A 95 -2.41 -21.12 13.11
C VAL A 95 -3.08 -22.25 12.33
N THR A 96 -4.37 -22.09 12.03
CA THR A 96 -5.15 -23.07 11.27
C THR A 96 -5.67 -22.46 9.99
N ASN A 97 -5.19 -22.97 8.87
CA ASN A 97 -5.53 -22.48 7.54
C ASN A 97 -6.10 -23.63 6.68
N THR A 98 -7.14 -23.37 5.89
CA THR A 98 -7.80 -24.37 5.05
C THR A 98 -7.74 -23.96 3.58
N LEU A 99 -7.27 -24.84 2.71
CA LEU A 99 -7.27 -24.68 1.26
C LEU A 99 -8.47 -25.46 0.69
N HIS A 100 -9.40 -24.77 0.03
CA HIS A 100 -10.60 -25.41 -0.52
C HIS A 100 -10.34 -25.92 -1.92
N ARG A 101 -9.86 -25.04 -2.80
CA ARG A 101 -9.75 -25.30 -4.24
C ARG A 101 -8.73 -24.37 -4.89
N VAL A 102 -8.00 -24.91 -5.87
CA VAL A 102 -7.09 -24.15 -6.74
C VAL A 102 -7.47 -24.47 -8.18
N GLU A 103 -7.78 -23.43 -8.96
CA GLU A 103 -8.17 -23.56 -10.36
C GLU A 103 -7.28 -22.65 -11.21
N MET A 104 -7.03 -23.06 -12.44
CA MET A 104 -6.19 -22.33 -13.39
C MET A 104 -6.96 -22.17 -14.69
N TYR A 105 -7.16 -20.93 -15.11
CA TYR A 105 -7.88 -20.58 -16.33
C TYR A 105 -6.93 -19.86 -17.27
N GLN A 106 -6.79 -20.36 -18.50
CA GLN A 106 -6.00 -19.67 -19.52
C GLN A 106 -6.67 -18.35 -19.90
N ILE A 107 -5.88 -17.29 -20.09
CA ILE A 107 -6.36 -15.98 -20.53
C ILE A 107 -5.60 -15.48 -21.77
N PRO A 108 -6.26 -14.67 -22.62
CA PRO A 108 -5.62 -13.97 -23.73
C PRO A 108 -4.80 -12.78 -23.20
N TYR A 109 -3.66 -13.08 -22.56
CA TYR A 109 -2.86 -12.09 -21.82
C TYR A 109 -2.35 -10.95 -22.71
N MET A 110 -1.88 -11.26 -23.92
CA MET A 110 -1.33 -10.25 -24.82
C MET A 110 -2.42 -9.30 -25.29
N GLU A 111 -3.59 -9.84 -25.64
CA GLU A 111 -4.76 -9.08 -26.03
C GLU A 111 -5.23 -8.18 -24.89
N MET A 112 -5.33 -8.71 -23.66
CA MET A 112 -5.72 -7.93 -22.48
C MET A 112 -4.71 -6.82 -22.15
N ARG A 113 -3.42 -7.07 -22.34
CA ARG A 113 -2.36 -6.07 -22.12
C ARG A 113 -2.46 -4.93 -23.13
N ASP A 114 -2.82 -5.24 -24.36
CA ASP A 114 -2.88 -4.28 -25.45
C ASP A 114 -4.22 -3.50 -25.49
N LEU A 115 -5.18 -3.88 -24.63
CA LEU A 115 -6.39 -3.09 -24.38
C LEU A 115 -6.01 -1.74 -23.78
N HIS A 116 -6.28 -0.69 -24.54
CA HIS A 116 -6.15 0.69 -24.11
C HIS A 116 -7.51 1.37 -24.25
N VAL A 117 -7.85 2.21 -23.28
CA VAL A 117 -9.07 3.00 -23.35
C VAL A 117 -8.87 4.08 -24.41
N ILE A 118 -9.49 3.90 -25.57
CA ILE A 118 -9.64 4.96 -26.56
C ILE A 118 -10.82 5.83 -26.17
N ASN A 119 -10.64 7.14 -26.20
CA ASN A 119 -11.72 8.08 -25.96
C ASN A 119 -12.59 8.15 -27.23
N SER A 120 -13.57 7.27 -27.36
CA SER A 120 -14.60 7.38 -28.41
C SER A 120 -15.52 8.53 -28.04
N THR A 121 -15.82 9.42 -28.98
CA THR A 121 -16.59 10.67 -28.82
C THR A 121 -18.06 10.53 -28.35
N GLU A 122 -18.44 9.42 -27.73
CA GLU A 122 -19.64 9.24 -26.89
C GLU A 122 -19.29 8.71 -25.48
N ALA A 123 -18.14 9.15 -24.95
CA ALA A 123 -17.72 8.83 -23.60
C ALA A 123 -18.56 9.60 -22.58
N ARG A 124 -19.28 8.88 -21.71
CA ARG A 124 -19.65 9.41 -20.39
C ARG A 124 -18.38 9.93 -19.74
N SER A 125 -18.34 11.23 -19.49
CA SER A 125 -17.26 11.93 -18.81
C SER A 125 -17.03 11.30 -17.43
N TYR A 126 -16.14 10.30 -17.35
CA TYR A 126 -15.34 10.15 -16.15
C TYR A 126 -14.49 11.39 -16.07
N SER A 127 -14.69 12.17 -15.01
CA SER A 127 -13.96 13.39 -14.74
C SER A 127 -12.49 13.19 -15.06
N GLN A 128 -12.02 13.95 -16.04
CA GLN A 128 -10.63 14.03 -16.44
C GLN A 128 -9.77 14.08 -15.18
N THR A 129 -8.84 13.15 -15.03
CA THR A 129 -7.66 13.37 -14.20
C THR A 129 -6.95 14.56 -14.82
N LEU A 130 -7.26 15.75 -14.34
CA LEU A 130 -6.49 16.93 -14.70
C LEU A 130 -5.03 16.67 -14.32
N PRO A 131 -4.08 17.15 -15.12
CA PRO A 131 -2.69 17.14 -14.72
C PRO A 131 -2.57 18.08 -13.52
N ALA A 132 -2.74 17.54 -12.32
CA ALA A 132 -2.34 18.22 -11.12
C ALA A 132 -0.81 18.22 -11.13
N SER A 133 -0.22 19.41 -10.99
CA SER A 133 1.21 19.50 -10.71
C SER A 133 1.45 18.81 -9.37
N VAL A 134 2.23 17.73 -9.39
CA VAL A 134 2.63 16.99 -8.19
C VAL A 134 4.06 17.38 -7.86
N ASP A 135 4.24 18.02 -6.71
CA ASP A 135 5.55 18.34 -6.16
C ASP A 135 6.00 17.24 -5.19
N HIS A 136 7.12 16.61 -5.52
CA HIS A 136 7.77 15.53 -4.77
C HIS A 136 8.94 16.10 -3.96
N GLN A 137 8.65 16.77 -2.84
CA GLN A 137 9.70 17.33 -1.98
C GLN A 137 10.46 16.24 -1.21
N SER A 138 9.79 15.15 -0.85
CA SER A 138 10.37 14.03 -0.12
C SER A 138 9.53 12.75 -0.27
N PRO A 139 10.08 11.56 0.05
CA PRO A 139 9.32 10.31 -0.03
C PRO A 139 8.08 10.26 0.87
N TYR A 140 8.04 11.08 1.92
CA TYR A 140 7.01 11.11 2.96
C TYR A 140 5.99 12.25 2.77
N LYS A 141 6.12 13.09 1.74
CA LYS A 141 5.26 14.26 1.52
C LYS A 141 5.04 14.55 0.03
N TYR A 142 3.77 14.70 -0.35
CA TYR A 142 3.34 15.01 -1.71
C TYR A 142 2.42 16.23 -1.67
N THR A 143 2.64 17.19 -2.57
CA THR A 143 1.75 18.35 -2.72
C THR A 143 1.12 18.33 -4.11
N ILE A 144 -0.19 18.37 -4.15
CA ILE A 144 -1.00 18.29 -5.36
C ILE A 144 -1.71 19.64 -5.52
N THR A 145 -1.49 20.31 -6.64
CA THR A 145 -2.25 21.54 -7.00
C THR A 145 -3.25 21.18 -8.10
N PRO A 146 -4.53 20.96 -7.75
CA PRO A 146 -5.57 20.63 -8.73
C PRO A 146 -5.90 21.86 -9.59
N ASN A 147 -5.94 21.68 -10.91
CA ASN A 147 -6.21 22.78 -11.84
C ASN A 147 -7.70 23.13 -11.97
N GLU A 148 -8.63 22.16 -11.82
CA GLU A 148 -10.10 22.36 -11.71
C GLU A 148 -10.78 21.12 -11.10
N LEU A 149 -11.39 21.17 -9.91
CA LEU A 149 -12.08 19.99 -9.37
C LEU A 149 -13.53 19.96 -9.86
N LYS A 150 -13.85 19.08 -10.81
CA LYS A 150 -15.23 18.84 -11.30
C LYS A 150 -15.69 17.44 -10.94
N GLY A 151 -16.78 17.37 -10.16
CA GLY A 151 -17.41 16.12 -9.73
C GLY A 151 -16.65 15.40 -8.61
N SER A 152 -17.10 14.17 -8.31
CA SER A 152 -16.36 13.28 -7.41
C SER A 152 -15.12 12.75 -8.13
N GLN A 153 -13.96 12.86 -7.49
CA GLN A 153 -12.67 12.44 -8.04
C GLN A 153 -11.89 11.67 -6.99
N THR A 154 -11.16 10.63 -7.40
CA THR A 154 -10.27 9.90 -6.49
C THR A 154 -8.83 10.32 -6.74
N VAL A 155 -8.16 10.81 -5.72
CA VAL A 155 -6.71 11.04 -5.74
C VAL A 155 -6.02 9.73 -5.44
N VAL A 156 -5.16 9.27 -6.35
CA VAL A 156 -4.40 8.03 -6.19
C VAL A 156 -2.94 8.34 -5.91
N LEU A 157 -2.41 7.74 -4.84
CA LEU A 157 -0.99 7.75 -4.52
C LEU A 157 -0.43 6.34 -4.78
N HIS A 158 0.48 6.27 -5.75
CA HIS A 158 1.19 5.06 -6.17
C HIS A 158 2.30 4.63 -5.17
N GLN A 159 1.99 4.67 -3.89
CA GLN A 159 2.77 4.06 -2.80
C GLN A 159 1.99 2.88 -2.25
N GLY A 160 2.70 1.89 -1.71
CA GLY A 160 2.09 0.73 -1.05
C GLY A 160 1.07 1.17 0.00
N PHE A 161 -0.10 0.54 -0.02
CA PHE A 161 -1.20 0.87 0.88
C PHE A 161 -0.77 0.77 2.34
N ASP A 162 -0.91 1.87 3.07
CA ASP A 162 -0.56 1.93 4.49
C ASP A 162 -1.47 2.94 5.20
N PRO A 163 -2.10 2.59 6.34
CA PRO A 163 -3.00 3.48 7.09
C PRO A 163 -2.30 4.71 7.71
N GLY A 164 -0.96 4.72 7.73
CA GLY A 164 -0.15 5.86 8.13
C GLY A 164 -0.13 7.00 7.10
N TRP A 165 -0.57 6.78 5.87
CA TRP A 165 -0.75 7.85 4.90
C TRP A 165 -1.99 8.68 5.22
N LYS A 166 -1.84 10.01 5.24
CA LYS A 166 -2.89 10.97 5.55
C LYS A 166 -2.92 12.09 4.54
N ALA A 167 -4.09 12.43 4.03
CA ALA A 167 -4.28 13.52 3.08
C ALA A 167 -5.03 14.69 3.73
N TYR A 168 -4.59 15.91 3.45
CA TYR A 168 -5.14 17.14 4.00
C TYR A 168 -5.43 18.13 2.88
N SER A 169 -6.57 18.79 2.96
CA SER A 169 -6.95 19.90 2.09
C SER A 169 -6.55 21.23 2.76
N LEU A 170 -5.84 22.07 2.01
CA LEU A 170 -5.33 23.38 2.45
C LEU A 170 -5.79 24.48 1.49
N SER A 171 -6.15 25.64 2.04
CA SER A 171 -6.45 26.86 1.27
C SER A 171 -5.29 27.84 1.39
N CYS A 172 -4.41 27.90 0.39
CA CYS A 172 -3.27 28.82 0.39
C CYS A 172 -3.65 30.19 -0.20
N ASN A 173 -4.31 31.03 0.61
CA ASN A 173 -4.65 32.42 0.27
C ASN A 173 -3.68 33.47 0.86
N ALA A 174 -2.75 33.05 1.71
CA ALA A 174 -1.81 33.95 2.39
C ALA A 174 -0.47 34.09 1.64
N ASN A 175 0.38 35.02 2.08
CA ASN A 175 1.75 35.21 1.57
C ASN A 175 2.55 33.90 1.53
N ARG A 176 3.53 33.79 0.61
CA ARG A 176 4.31 32.55 0.34
C ARG A 176 4.85 31.85 1.59
N LEU A 177 5.35 32.62 2.57
CA LEU A 177 5.88 32.09 3.84
C LEU A 177 4.80 31.40 4.67
N ALA A 178 3.62 32.01 4.80
CA ALA A 178 2.51 31.43 5.56
C ALA A 178 2.01 30.13 4.91
N CYS A 179 1.85 30.10 3.58
CA CYS A 179 1.49 28.88 2.86
C CYS A 179 2.56 27.78 3.04
N SER A 180 3.86 28.15 3.08
CA SER A 180 4.94 27.18 3.31
C SER A 180 4.86 26.54 4.71
N VAL A 181 4.53 27.31 5.74
CA VAL A 181 4.33 26.80 7.12
C VAL A 181 3.10 25.89 7.17
N GLN A 182 1.99 26.28 6.54
CA GLN A 182 0.78 25.46 6.46
C GLN A 182 1.05 24.11 5.78
N LYS A 183 1.82 24.10 4.69
CA LYS A 183 2.26 22.87 4.01
C LYS A 183 3.22 22.02 4.84
N MET A 184 3.98 22.63 5.74
CA MET A 184 4.92 21.89 6.60
C MET A 184 4.16 21.15 7.71
N PHE A 185 3.10 21.77 8.24
CA PHE A 185 2.27 21.22 9.31
C PHE A 185 0.79 21.12 8.92
N PRO A 186 0.46 20.31 7.90
CA PRO A 186 -0.90 20.21 7.38
C PRO A 186 -1.91 19.71 8.43
N MET A 187 -1.45 18.96 9.44
CA MET A 187 -2.30 18.45 10.52
C MET A 187 -2.93 19.53 11.40
N PHE A 188 -2.34 20.73 11.47
CA PHE A 188 -2.85 21.83 12.29
C PHE A 188 -3.62 22.87 11.49
N PHE A 189 -3.35 22.96 10.19
CA PHE A 189 -3.86 24.05 9.35
C PHE A 189 -4.77 23.58 8.20
N GLY A 190 -4.90 22.27 8.00
CA GLY A 190 -5.70 21.67 6.94
C GLY A 190 -6.83 20.79 7.46
N THR A 191 -7.80 20.53 6.58
CA THR A 191 -8.91 19.60 6.85
C THR A 191 -8.52 18.20 6.35
N GLU A 192 -8.54 17.21 7.25
CA GLU A 192 -8.21 15.82 6.90
C GLU A 192 -9.28 15.22 5.96
N LEU A 193 -8.82 14.58 4.89
CA LEU A 193 -9.62 13.77 3.99
C LEU A 193 -9.69 12.34 4.54
N LYS A 194 -10.81 12.00 5.18
CA LYS A 194 -10.96 10.74 5.93
C LYS A 194 -11.26 9.52 5.07
N ASP A 195 -11.76 9.70 3.84
CA ASP A 195 -12.14 8.60 2.97
C ASP A 195 -10.92 8.00 2.27
N HIS A 196 -10.11 7.26 3.03
CA HIS A 196 -8.93 6.55 2.55
C HIS A 196 -9.30 5.16 2.02
N VAL A 197 -8.99 4.90 0.76
CA VAL A 197 -9.40 3.70 0.03
C VAL A 197 -8.20 2.95 -0.57
N LEU A 198 -8.33 1.63 -0.67
CA LEU A 198 -7.37 0.77 -1.36
C LEU A 198 -7.66 0.79 -2.86
N VAL A 199 -6.71 1.29 -3.65
CA VAL A 199 -6.84 1.38 -5.11
C VAL A 199 -6.03 0.26 -5.77
N ASN A 200 -6.66 -0.46 -6.70
CA ASN A 200 -6.04 -1.56 -7.46
C ASN A 200 -5.33 -2.60 -6.59
N ASN A 201 -5.81 -2.84 -5.37
CA ASN A 201 -5.28 -3.83 -4.42
C ASN A 201 -3.83 -3.58 -3.94
N TRP A 202 -3.27 -2.39 -4.15
CA TRP A 202 -1.91 -2.06 -3.66
C TRP A 202 -1.65 -0.59 -3.37
N ALA A 203 -2.40 0.34 -3.96
CA ALA A 203 -2.14 1.78 -3.88
C ALA A 203 -3.05 2.48 -2.86
N ASN A 204 -2.59 3.63 -2.36
CA ASN A 204 -3.39 4.50 -1.50
C ASN A 204 -4.30 5.39 -2.37
N GLY A 205 -5.51 5.67 -1.91
CA GLY A 205 -6.36 6.66 -2.57
C GLY A 205 -7.29 7.41 -1.62
N TRP A 206 -7.78 8.55 -2.06
CA TRP A 206 -8.78 9.35 -1.33
C TRP A 206 -9.88 9.81 -2.27
N ASN A 207 -11.13 9.51 -1.94
CA ASN A 207 -12.25 10.06 -2.68
C ASN A 207 -12.51 11.50 -2.24
N LEU A 208 -12.59 12.39 -3.21
CA LEU A 208 -12.94 13.78 -3.02
C LEU A 208 -14.42 13.95 -3.35
N GLU A 209 -15.21 14.31 -2.34
CA GLU A 209 -16.55 14.82 -2.54
C GLU A 209 -16.50 16.33 -2.78
N SER A 210 -17.34 16.84 -3.69
CA SER A 210 -17.40 18.27 -4.04
C SER A 210 -17.70 19.19 -2.85
N THR A 211 -18.25 18.65 -1.76
CA THR A 211 -18.55 19.35 -0.51
C THR A 211 -17.32 19.60 0.37
N GLN A 212 -16.28 18.76 0.25
CA GLN A 212 -15.02 18.90 1.00
C GLN A 212 -14.01 19.84 0.32
N LEU A 213 -14.35 20.27 -0.89
CA LEU A 213 -13.56 21.13 -1.73
C LEU A 213 -14.28 22.47 -1.86
N GLU A 214 -14.16 23.32 -0.84
CA GLU A 214 -14.58 24.71 -0.99
C GLU A 214 -13.84 25.29 -2.20
N SER A 215 -14.58 25.67 -3.25
CA SER A 215 -14.09 26.30 -4.48
C SER A 215 -13.41 27.65 -4.18
N LYS A 216 -12.25 27.59 -3.54
CA LYS A 216 -11.35 28.71 -3.33
C LYS A 216 -10.20 28.52 -4.29
N ASN A 217 -9.97 29.55 -5.11
CA ASN A 217 -8.74 29.68 -5.88
C ASN A 217 -7.55 29.39 -4.94
N ASN A 218 -6.62 28.52 -5.36
CA ASN A 218 -5.44 28.06 -4.59
C ASN A 218 -5.66 26.97 -3.52
N GLN A 219 -6.65 26.09 -3.71
CA GLN A 219 -6.71 24.86 -2.92
C GLN A 219 -5.56 23.91 -3.27
N GLN A 220 -4.93 23.31 -2.26
CA GLN A 220 -3.84 22.35 -2.41
C GLN A 220 -4.11 21.13 -1.53
N ILE A 221 -3.83 19.95 -2.05
CA ILE A 221 -3.91 18.70 -1.30
C ILE A 221 -2.50 18.31 -0.90
N VAL A 222 -2.27 18.12 0.38
CA VAL A 222 -0.99 17.67 0.92
C VAL A 222 -1.16 16.30 1.54
N ILE A 223 -0.43 15.33 1.01
CA ILE A 223 -0.40 13.96 1.51
C ILE A 223 0.89 13.76 2.29
N ILE A 224 0.79 13.26 3.51
CA ILE A 224 1.94 12.99 4.38
C ILE A 224 1.91 11.56 4.93
N PHE A 225 3.09 11.03 5.23
CA PHE A 225 3.23 9.80 6.00
C PHE A 225 3.38 10.12 7.49
N TRP A 226 2.32 9.86 8.26
CA TRP A 226 2.24 10.21 9.69
C TRP A 226 3.35 9.59 10.56
N PRO A 227 3.74 8.31 10.38
CA PRO A 227 4.82 7.71 11.17
C PRO A 227 6.15 8.47 11.05
N GLN A 228 6.47 9.02 9.87
CA GLN A 228 7.69 9.80 9.66
C GLN A 228 7.69 11.11 10.46
N TYR A 229 6.54 11.75 10.59
CA TYR A 229 6.39 12.98 11.39
C TYR A 229 6.55 12.70 12.89
N LEU A 230 6.01 11.58 13.38
CA LEU A 230 6.20 11.15 14.76
C LEU A 230 7.68 10.83 15.05
N GLN A 231 8.39 10.25 14.09
CA GLN A 231 9.83 10.01 14.21
C GLN A 231 10.62 11.33 14.35
N PHE A 232 10.31 12.33 13.53
CA PHE A 232 10.95 13.65 13.64
C PHE A 232 10.65 14.33 14.98
N ALA A 233 9.41 14.24 15.47
CA ALA A 233 9.05 14.74 16.79
C ALA A 233 9.85 14.04 17.90
N GLY A 234 10.00 12.71 17.83
CA GLY A 234 10.80 11.92 18.76
C GLY A 234 12.28 12.34 18.77
N PHE A 235 12.89 12.52 17.60
CA PHE A 235 14.27 13.01 17.50
C PHE A 235 14.42 14.45 18.03
N GLY A 236 13.44 15.32 17.77
CA GLY A 236 13.43 16.67 18.32
C GLY A 236 13.43 16.67 19.85
N ILE A 237 12.55 15.87 20.47
CA ILE A 237 12.50 15.72 21.93
C ILE A 237 13.85 15.21 22.47
N LEU A 238 14.46 14.22 21.82
CA LEU A 238 15.74 13.66 22.24
C LEU A 238 16.86 14.72 22.21
N ILE A 239 16.92 15.55 21.17
CA ILE A 239 17.89 16.65 21.07
C ILE A 239 17.68 17.66 22.20
N VAL A 240 16.43 18.04 22.47
CA VAL A 240 16.09 18.96 23.58
C VAL A 240 16.53 18.38 24.92
N ILE A 241 16.26 17.09 25.17
CA ILE A 241 16.68 16.40 26.40
C ILE A 241 18.21 16.42 26.53
N MET A 242 18.95 16.12 25.46
CA MET A 242 20.42 16.18 25.48
C MET A 242 20.95 17.57 25.79
N ILE A 243 20.34 18.61 25.21
CA ILE A 243 20.69 20.00 25.46
C ILE A 243 20.43 20.39 26.93
N VAL A 244 19.26 20.03 27.47
CA VAL A 244 18.90 20.30 28.87
C VAL A 244 19.82 19.57 29.84
N MET A 245 20.11 18.28 29.59
CA MET A 245 21.05 17.50 30.41
C MET A 245 22.46 18.11 30.36
N GLY A 246 22.93 18.54 29.19
CA GLY A 246 24.21 19.23 29.05
C GLY A 246 24.27 20.54 29.83
N MET A 247 23.20 21.35 29.79
CA MET A 247 23.09 22.56 30.59
C MET A 247 23.08 22.27 32.10
N MET A 248 22.30 21.28 32.54
CA MET A 248 22.23 20.87 33.95
C MET A 248 23.57 20.31 34.46
N TRP A 249 24.29 19.57 33.63
CA TRP A 249 25.62 19.05 33.98
C TRP A 249 26.62 20.19 34.17
N LYS A 250 26.60 21.19 33.29
CA LYS A 250 27.44 22.40 33.40
C LYS A 250 27.13 23.22 34.67
N LEU A 251 25.84 23.33 35.05
CA LEU A 251 25.41 24.03 36.26
C LEU A 251 25.78 23.29 37.56
N ARG A 252 25.89 21.95 37.54
CA ARG A 252 26.35 21.16 38.70
C ARG A 252 27.87 21.17 38.90
N GLY A 253 28.64 21.55 37.88
CA GLY A 253 30.10 21.57 37.92
C GLY A 253 30.74 22.89 38.40
N GLN A 254 29.95 23.92 38.75
CA GLN A 254 30.51 25.15 39.32
C GLN A 254 30.72 24.99 40.84
N PRO A 255 31.97 25.10 41.35
CA PRO A 255 32.22 25.06 42.79
C PRO A 255 31.54 26.26 43.46
N ARG A 256 30.79 26.00 44.54
CA ARG A 256 30.24 27.07 45.39
C ARG A 256 31.42 27.88 45.94
N ALA A 257 31.56 29.13 45.51
CA ALA A 257 32.43 30.08 46.16
C ALA A 257 31.87 30.31 47.58
N THR A 258 32.50 29.69 48.57
CA THR A 258 32.26 29.96 49.99
C THR A 258 32.94 31.30 50.32
N HIS A 259 32.12 32.26 50.75
CA HIS A 259 32.55 33.51 51.38
C HIS A 259 33.20 33.25 52.74
#